data_AF-A0A0D2PFZ4-F1
#
_entry.id   AF-A0A0D2PFZ4-F1
#
_cell.length_a   1.000
_cell.length_b   1.000
_cell.length_c   1.000
_cell.angle_alpha   90.00
_cell.angle_beta   90.00
_cell.angle_gamma   90.00
#
_symmetry.space_group_name_H-M   'P 1'
#
loop_
_entity.id
_entity.type
_entity.pdbx_description
1 polymer ?
#
loop_
_entity_poly.entity_id
_entity_poly.type
_entity_poly.pdbx_seq_one_letter_code
_entity_poly.pdbx_strand_id
1 'polypeptide(L)'
;MGLQRLCGVILVSALISFVCQPNSVIAGDIVHDDNLAPKKPGCENDFVLVKVQTWVNCIEDSEYVGVGARFGTTIVSKEKNANQRCLILSDPRDCCNHPKNKLANDFIMVDRGHCKFTTKANNAQVAHTSAVLIINNQKELYKMVCEPDETD
;
A
#
# COMPACT_ATOMS: atom_id res chain seq x y z
N MET A 1 51.12 5.13 -37.38
CA MET A 1 50.68 6.13 -36.37
C MET A 1 49.16 6.20 -36.15
N GLY A 2 48.31 5.61 -37.00
CA GLY A 2 46.85 5.63 -36.82
C GLY A 2 46.29 4.56 -35.86
N LEU A 3 46.79 3.32 -35.94
CA LEU A 3 46.20 2.18 -35.23
C LEU A 3 46.41 2.21 -33.71
N GLN A 4 47.58 2.65 -33.23
CA GLN A 4 47.85 2.78 -31.79
C GLN A 4 47.03 3.90 -31.13
N ARG A 5 46.80 5.02 -31.83
CA ARG A 5 45.92 6.09 -31.34
C ARG A 5 44.47 5.63 -31.30
N LEU A 6 44.02 4.89 -32.32
CA LEU A 6 42.67 4.33 -32.36
C LEU A 6 42.43 3.34 -31.20
N CYS A 7 43.41 2.46 -30.94
CA CYS A 7 43.34 1.48 -29.86
C CYS A 7 43.31 2.16 -28.47
N GLY A 8 44.10 3.23 -28.29
CA GLY A 8 44.07 4.04 -27.07
C GLY A 8 42.72 4.71 -26.81
N VAL A 9 42.07 5.25 -27.86
CA VAL A 9 40.75 5.88 -27.73
C VAL A 9 39.67 4.84 -27.39
N ILE A 10 39.73 3.65 -27.98
CA ILE A 10 38.80 2.55 -27.67
C ILE A 10 38.97 2.08 -26.22
N LEU A 11 40.21 1.95 -25.74
CA LEU A 11 40.49 1.56 -24.36
C LEU A 11 39.99 2.59 -23.35
N VAL A 12 40.19 3.89 -23.63
CA VAL A 12 39.73 4.97 -22.76
C VAL A 12 38.20 5.05 -22.73
N SER A 13 37.53 4.90 -23.87
CA SER A 13 36.06 4.91 -23.93
C SER A 13 35.42 3.69 -23.28
N ALA A 14 36.05 2.51 -23.39
CA ALA A 14 35.63 1.31 -22.66
C ALA A 14 35.80 1.46 -21.14
N LEU A 15 36.92 2.06 -20.69
CA LEU A 15 37.16 2.35 -19.28
C LEU A 15 36.14 3.35 -18.72
N ILE A 16 35.81 4.42 -19.46
CA ILE A 16 34.78 5.37 -19.04
C ILE A 16 33.41 4.69 -18.95
N SER A 17 33.07 3.81 -19.89
CA SER A 17 31.80 3.06 -19.88
C SER A 17 31.72 2.06 -18.71
N PHE A 18 32.85 1.48 -18.31
CA PHE A 18 32.94 0.58 -17.16
C PHE A 18 32.85 1.33 -15.82
N VAL A 19 33.42 2.54 -15.74
CA VAL A 19 33.34 3.40 -14.54
C VAL A 19 31.96 4.06 -14.41
N CYS A 20 31.26 4.31 -15.53
CA CYS A 20 29.93 4.90 -15.56
C CYS A 20 28.78 3.88 -15.54
N GLN A 21 29.00 2.65 -15.05
CA GLN A 21 27.88 1.74 -14.84
C GLN A 21 26.91 2.37 -13.81
N PRO A 22 25.65 2.63 -14.17
CA PRO A 22 24.69 3.13 -13.21
C PRO A 22 24.46 2.05 -12.14
N ASN A 23 24.76 2.39 -10.89
CA ASN A 23 24.32 1.57 -9.76
C ASN A 23 22.79 1.45 -9.86
N SER A 24 22.29 0.24 -10.13
CA SER A 24 20.86 -0.01 -10.05
C SER A 24 20.44 0.10 -8.60
N VAL A 25 19.76 1.19 -8.26
CA VAL A 25 19.15 1.35 -6.95
C VAL A 25 17.83 0.61 -6.95
N ILE A 26 17.71 -0.41 -6.11
CA ILE A 26 16.43 -1.06 -5.85
C ILE A 26 15.69 -0.16 -4.86
N ALA A 27 14.69 0.58 -5.34
CA ALA A 27 13.73 1.23 -4.45
C ALA A 27 12.94 0.12 -3.71
N GLY A 28 13.13 0.05 -2.39
CA GLY A 28 12.39 -0.83 -1.48
C GLY A 28 11.24 -0.08 -0.80
N ASP A 29 10.38 -0.83 -0.11
CA ASP A 29 9.27 -0.25 0.63
C ASP A 29 9.74 0.47 1.88
N ILE A 30 9.06 1.56 2.23
CA ILE A 30 9.30 2.22 3.52
C ILE A 30 8.51 1.44 4.57
N VAL A 31 9.16 0.42 5.10
CA VAL A 31 8.64 -0.43 6.16
C VAL A 31 8.98 0.21 7.50
N HIS A 32 7.95 0.43 8.31
CA HIS A 32 8.09 0.89 9.68
C HIS A 32 7.51 -0.15 10.63
N ASP A 33 8.39 -0.89 11.30
CA ASP A 33 8.00 -1.70 12.45
C ASP A 33 8.06 -0.83 13.71
N ASP A 34 7.03 -0.90 14.55
CA ASP A 34 7.12 -0.45 15.92
C ASP A 34 6.97 -1.63 16.89
N ASN A 35 7.74 -1.55 17.97
CA ASN A 35 7.63 -2.50 19.09
C ASN A 35 6.52 -2.11 20.08
N LEU A 36 5.76 -1.05 19.77
CA LEU A 36 4.75 -0.49 20.66
C LEU A 36 3.35 -1.03 20.36
N ALA A 37 3.02 -1.25 19.09
CA ALA A 37 1.73 -1.82 18.74
C ALA A 37 1.72 -3.34 19.02
N PRO A 38 0.64 -3.87 19.61
CA PRO A 38 0.51 -5.30 19.91
C PRO A 38 0.77 -6.17 18.68
N LYS A 39 1.50 -7.28 18.87
CA LYS A 39 1.68 -8.35 17.88
C LYS A 39 1.01 -9.62 18.40
N LYS A 40 0.16 -10.21 17.58
CA LYS A 40 -0.56 -11.47 17.84
C LYS A 40 -0.77 -12.20 16.51
N PRO A 41 -0.98 -13.53 16.48
CA PRO A 41 -1.32 -14.25 15.25
C PRO A 41 -2.39 -13.50 14.44
N GLY A 42 -2.22 -13.38 13.13
CA GLY A 42 -3.15 -12.63 12.26
C GLY A 42 -3.02 -11.09 12.30
N CYS A 43 -2.20 -10.54 13.22
CA CYS A 43 -1.98 -9.10 13.39
C CYS A 43 -0.52 -8.77 13.73
N GLU A 44 0.39 -9.09 12.81
CA GLU A 44 1.83 -8.83 12.96
C GLU A 44 2.45 -8.19 11.72
N ASN A 45 1.63 -7.63 10.83
CA ASN A 45 2.14 -6.95 9.64
C ASN A 45 2.92 -5.69 10.02
N ASP A 46 3.97 -5.41 9.27
CA ASP A 46 4.66 -4.13 9.36
C ASP A 46 3.83 -3.01 8.74
N PHE A 47 4.01 -1.78 9.25
CA PHE A 47 3.36 -0.62 8.63
C PHE A 47 4.13 -0.22 7.38
N VAL A 48 3.49 -0.34 6.22
CA VAL A 48 4.06 0.08 4.95
C VAL A 48 3.42 1.39 4.51
N LEU A 49 4.22 2.39 4.17
CA LEU A 49 3.72 3.59 3.50
C LEU A 49 3.39 3.27 2.04
N VAL A 50 2.16 3.57 1.65
CA VAL A 50 1.64 3.23 0.32
C VAL A 50 1.22 4.48 -0.44
N LYS A 51 1.39 4.44 -1.76
CA LYS A 51 0.77 5.38 -2.68
C LYS A 51 -0.43 4.71 -3.33
N VAL A 52 -1.59 5.33 -3.21
CA VAL A 52 -2.85 4.87 -3.80
C VAL A 52 -3.13 5.73 -5.01
N GLN A 53 -3.01 5.13 -6.19
CA GLN A 53 -3.42 5.74 -7.45
C GLN A 53 -4.93 5.60 -7.62
N THR A 54 -5.58 6.61 -8.20
CA THR A 54 -7.01 6.61 -8.42
C THR A 54 -7.33 6.89 -9.88
N TRP A 55 -8.51 6.41 -10.32
CA TRP A 55 -9.01 6.62 -11.66
C TRP A 55 -10.47 7.05 -11.60
N VAL A 56 -10.82 8.09 -12.35
CA VAL A 56 -12.20 8.53 -12.55
C VAL A 56 -12.49 8.46 -14.04
N ASN A 57 -13.52 7.71 -14.43
CA ASN A 57 -13.86 7.47 -15.84
C ASN A 57 -12.67 6.96 -16.67
N CYS A 58 -11.89 6.03 -16.10
CA CYS A 58 -10.68 5.45 -16.71
C CYS A 58 -9.53 6.44 -16.96
N ILE A 59 -9.61 7.66 -16.44
CA ILE A 59 -8.54 8.65 -16.50
C ILE A 59 -7.87 8.69 -15.12
N GLU A 60 -6.54 8.60 -15.09
CA GLU A 60 -5.77 8.73 -13.85
C GLU A 60 -6.05 10.08 -13.20
N ASP A 61 -6.34 10.04 -11.90
CA ASP A 61 -6.63 11.19 -11.07
C ASP A 61 -5.62 11.25 -9.92
N SER A 62 -5.95 11.99 -8.87
CA SER A 62 -5.09 12.31 -7.74
C SER A 62 -4.52 11.07 -7.07
N GLU A 63 -3.24 11.13 -6.70
CA GLU A 63 -2.60 10.14 -5.84
C GLU A 63 -2.79 10.50 -4.35
N TYR A 64 -3.03 9.48 -3.53
CA TYR A 64 -3.14 9.62 -2.08
C TYR A 64 -2.06 8.81 -1.38
N VAL A 65 -1.56 9.34 -0.26
CA VAL A 65 -0.62 8.60 0.60
C VAL A 65 -1.40 7.94 1.73
N GLY A 66 -1.12 6.67 1.96
CA GLY A 66 -1.73 5.87 3.03
C GLY A 66 -0.68 5.10 3.83
N VAL A 67 -1.17 4.39 4.85
CA VAL A 67 -0.39 3.45 5.65
C VAL A 67 -1.14 2.13 5.72
N GLY A 68 -0.43 1.02 5.56
CA GLY A 68 -0.99 -0.32 5.72
C GLY A 68 -1.44 -0.60 7.16
N ALA A 69 -2.25 -1.63 7.35
CA ALA A 69 -2.65 -2.10 8.67
C ALA A 69 -1.70 -3.19 9.19
N ARG A 70 -1.64 -3.33 10.52
CA ARG A 70 -0.92 -4.43 11.19
C ARG A 70 -1.62 -5.79 11.02
N PHE A 71 -2.86 -5.81 10.53
CA PHE A 71 -3.66 -7.01 10.28
C PHE A 71 -4.04 -7.15 8.80
N GLY A 72 -4.62 -8.30 8.46
CA GLY A 72 -5.03 -8.63 7.09
C GLY A 72 -3.87 -9.12 6.23
N THR A 73 -4.07 -9.18 4.93
CA THR A 73 -3.01 -9.57 3.99
C THR A 73 -1.95 -8.49 3.90
N THR A 74 -0.67 -8.90 3.89
CA THR A 74 0.45 -7.97 3.70
C THR A 74 0.38 -7.31 2.33
N ILE A 75 0.62 -6.00 2.30
CA ILE A 75 0.74 -5.25 1.05
C ILE A 75 2.14 -5.54 0.50
N VAL A 76 2.25 -6.50 -0.41
CA VAL A 76 3.49 -6.74 -1.15
C VAL A 76 3.62 -5.69 -2.25
N SER A 77 4.79 -5.09 -2.37
CA SER A 77 4.99 -4.02 -3.33
C SER A 77 5.09 -4.50 -4.77
N LYS A 78 4.75 -3.54 -5.64
CA LYS A 78 5.07 -3.45 -7.06
C LYS A 78 4.13 -4.21 -7.98
N GLU A 79 3.04 -3.54 -8.33
CA GLU A 79 2.63 -3.54 -9.73
C GLU A 79 2.25 -2.13 -10.16
N LYS A 80 3.00 -1.56 -11.13
CA LYS A 80 2.55 -0.39 -11.90
C LYS A 80 1.23 -0.66 -12.65
N ASN A 81 0.78 -1.91 -12.68
CA ASN A 81 -0.41 -2.41 -13.36
C ASN A 81 -1.24 -3.32 -12.45
N ALA A 82 -1.36 -2.99 -11.16
CA ALA A 82 -2.22 -3.75 -10.25
C ALA A 82 -3.67 -3.77 -10.76
N ASN A 83 -4.40 -4.84 -10.45
CA ASN A 83 -5.81 -4.95 -10.81
C ASN A 83 -6.63 -3.80 -10.21
N GLN A 84 -7.23 -2.99 -11.08
CA GLN A 84 -8.14 -1.93 -10.67
C GLN A 84 -9.49 -2.53 -10.29
N ARG A 85 -10.02 -2.10 -9.15
CA ARG A 85 -11.34 -2.49 -8.65
C ARG A 85 -12.16 -1.25 -8.33
N CYS A 86 -13.48 -1.38 -8.36
CA CYS A 86 -14.33 -0.24 -8.02
C CYS A 86 -14.23 0.06 -6.53
N LEU A 87 -14.37 1.34 -6.19
CA LEU A 87 -14.35 1.83 -4.82
C LEU A 87 -15.77 2.24 -4.44
N ILE A 88 -16.37 1.51 -3.50
CA ILE A 88 -17.75 1.67 -3.07
C ILE A 88 -17.77 2.34 -1.71
N LEU A 89 -18.52 3.43 -1.57
CA LEU A 89 -18.74 4.04 -0.27
C LEU A 89 -19.67 3.17 0.59
N SER A 90 -19.25 2.88 1.82
CA SER A 90 -20.01 2.10 2.78
C SER A 90 -21.31 2.78 3.22
N ASP A 91 -22.37 2.00 3.41
CA ASP A 91 -23.60 2.37 4.11
C ASP A 91 -23.93 1.30 5.19
N PRO A 92 -23.75 1.59 6.49
CA PRO A 92 -23.40 2.90 7.06
C PRO A 92 -21.96 3.31 6.77
N ARG A 93 -21.70 4.62 6.71
CA ARG A 93 -20.38 5.18 6.33
C ARG A 93 -19.22 4.70 7.19
N ASP A 94 -19.46 4.45 8.47
CA ASP A 94 -18.42 4.00 9.39
C ASP A 94 -18.21 2.47 9.37
N CYS A 95 -19.05 1.69 8.68
CA CYS A 95 -18.97 0.22 8.67
C CYS A 95 -18.91 -0.42 10.08
N CYS A 96 -19.46 0.25 11.10
CA CYS A 96 -19.52 -0.32 12.45
C CYS A 96 -20.63 -1.37 12.59
N ASN A 97 -21.56 -1.39 11.63
CA ASN A 97 -22.50 -2.47 11.40
C ASN A 97 -22.30 -3.02 9.98
N HIS A 98 -22.97 -4.13 9.67
CA HIS A 98 -22.92 -4.73 8.34
C HIS A 98 -23.28 -3.71 7.24
N PRO A 99 -22.44 -3.55 6.20
CA PRO A 99 -22.75 -2.67 5.09
C PRO A 99 -23.91 -3.25 4.28
N LYS A 100 -24.82 -2.37 3.85
CA LYS A 100 -25.99 -2.72 3.04
C LYS A 100 -25.66 -2.89 1.56
N ASN A 101 -24.52 -2.34 1.13
CA ASN A 101 -24.08 -2.39 -0.25
C ASN A 101 -23.75 -3.84 -0.65
N LYS A 102 -24.11 -4.24 -1.87
CA LYS A 102 -23.58 -5.47 -2.46
C LYS A 102 -22.15 -5.20 -2.93
N LEU A 103 -21.19 -5.90 -2.36
CA LEU A 103 -19.77 -5.70 -2.65
C LEU A 103 -19.31 -6.92 -3.46
N ALA A 104 -19.06 -6.72 -4.76
CA ALA A 104 -18.80 -7.78 -5.71
C ALA A 104 -17.29 -8.08 -5.82
N ASN A 105 -16.60 -8.29 -4.68
CA ASN A 105 -15.13 -8.27 -4.60
C ASN A 105 -14.52 -6.92 -5.02
N ASP A 106 -15.22 -5.84 -4.71
CA ASP A 106 -14.75 -4.47 -4.87
C ASP A 106 -14.15 -3.96 -3.56
N PHE A 107 -13.53 -2.78 -3.61
CA PHE A 107 -13.01 -2.12 -2.43
C PHE A 107 -14.11 -1.30 -1.76
N ILE A 108 -14.14 -1.32 -0.43
CA ILE A 108 -15.07 -0.48 0.34
C ILE A 108 -14.32 0.68 0.98
N MET A 109 -14.88 1.87 0.87
CA MET A 109 -14.41 3.09 1.51
C MET A 109 -15.25 3.35 2.76
N VAL A 110 -14.57 3.55 3.90
CA VAL A 110 -15.21 3.71 5.22
C VAL A 110 -14.63 4.90 5.97
N ASP A 111 -15.46 5.59 6.75
CA ASP A 111 -15.02 6.69 7.58
C ASP A 111 -14.43 6.18 8.91
N ARG A 112 -13.34 6.81 9.37
CA ARG A 112 -12.77 6.57 10.70
C ARG A 112 -13.71 7.07 11.81
N GLY A 113 -13.84 6.31 12.89
CA GLY A 113 -14.59 6.67 14.09
C GLY A 113 -15.60 5.60 14.52
N HIS A 114 -16.28 5.85 15.64
CA HIS A 114 -17.35 5.05 16.28
C HIS A 114 -17.01 3.63 16.74
N CYS A 115 -16.16 2.90 16.01
CA CYS A 115 -15.70 1.56 16.35
C CYS A 115 -14.25 1.36 15.89
N LYS A 116 -13.68 0.22 16.26
CA LYS A 116 -12.29 -0.16 16.01
C LYS A 116 -12.04 -0.50 14.54
N PHE A 117 -10.79 -0.42 14.11
CA PHE A 117 -10.41 -0.72 12.72
C PHE A 117 -10.68 -2.17 12.33
N THR A 118 -10.37 -3.12 13.22
CA THR A 118 -10.64 -4.55 13.05
C THR A 118 -12.14 -4.82 12.92
N THR A 119 -12.99 -4.16 13.70
CA THR A 119 -14.45 -4.26 13.55
C THR A 119 -14.93 -3.85 12.16
N LYS A 120 -14.41 -2.73 11.62
CA LYS A 120 -14.74 -2.26 10.26
C LYS A 120 -14.30 -3.27 9.20
N ALA A 121 -13.08 -3.81 9.36
CA ALA A 121 -12.52 -4.81 8.46
C ALA A 121 -13.34 -6.11 8.47
N ASN A 122 -13.74 -6.59 9.64
CA ASN A 122 -14.54 -7.80 9.77
C ASN A 122 -15.94 -7.65 9.15
N ASN A 123 -16.62 -6.53 9.41
CA ASN A 123 -17.93 -6.25 8.79
C ASN A 123 -17.83 -6.15 7.26
N ALA A 124 -16.77 -5.53 6.74
CA ALA A 124 -16.51 -5.45 5.31
C ALA A 124 -16.18 -6.82 4.70
N GLN A 125 -15.37 -7.63 5.38
CA GLN A 125 -15.01 -8.97 4.93
C GLN A 125 -16.24 -9.89 4.83
N VAL A 126 -17.15 -9.85 5.80
CA VAL A 126 -18.40 -10.63 5.74
C VAL A 126 -19.29 -10.19 4.58
N ALA A 127 -19.16 -8.94 4.14
CA ALA A 127 -19.85 -8.42 2.97
C ALA A 127 -19.12 -8.74 1.64
N HIS A 128 -18.09 -9.60 1.65
CA HIS A 128 -17.33 -10.04 0.47
C HIS A 128 -16.58 -8.92 -0.27
N THR A 129 -15.99 -7.98 0.46
CA THR A 129 -15.06 -7.00 -0.11
C THR A 129 -13.67 -7.61 -0.32
N SER A 130 -12.91 -7.04 -1.26
CA SER A 130 -11.51 -7.43 -1.44
C SER A 130 -10.54 -6.60 -0.60
N ALA A 131 -10.90 -5.37 -0.28
CA ALA A 131 -10.10 -4.50 0.58
C ALA A 131 -10.95 -3.41 1.23
N VAL A 132 -10.42 -2.82 2.31
CA VAL A 132 -11.02 -1.70 3.02
C VAL A 132 -10.08 -0.50 2.96
N LEU A 133 -10.59 0.65 2.51
CA LEU A 133 -9.91 1.93 2.56
C LEU A 133 -10.56 2.80 3.64
N ILE A 134 -9.81 3.13 4.69
CA ILE A 134 -10.31 3.92 5.81
C ILE A 134 -9.93 5.39 5.62
N ILE A 135 -10.92 6.26 5.45
CA ILE A 135 -10.72 7.71 5.39
C ILE A 135 -10.38 8.20 6.79
N ASN A 136 -9.17 8.70 6.94
CA ASN A 136 -8.71 9.29 8.17
C ASN A 136 -9.37 10.65 8.40
N ASN A 137 -9.74 10.94 9.64
CA ASN A 137 -10.31 12.23 10.06
C ASN A 137 -9.33 13.08 10.91
N GLN A 138 -8.06 12.66 10.98
CA GLN A 138 -6.97 13.34 11.70
C GLN A 138 -5.90 13.83 10.71
N LYS A 139 -5.05 14.77 11.14
CA LYS A 139 -4.02 15.37 10.27
C LYS A 139 -2.90 14.42 9.86
N GLU A 140 -2.58 13.43 10.68
CA GLU A 140 -1.46 12.51 10.45
C GLU A 140 -1.95 11.10 10.11
N LEU A 141 -1.14 10.35 9.35
CA LEU A 141 -1.38 8.93 9.07
C LEU A 141 -1.39 8.15 10.39
N TYR A 142 -2.53 7.52 10.68
CA TYR A 142 -2.74 6.80 11.93
C TYR A 142 -2.51 5.31 11.72
N LYS A 143 -1.72 4.69 12.60
CA LYS A 143 -1.42 3.26 12.56
C LYS A 143 -2.67 2.44 12.90
N MET A 144 -3.07 1.54 12.00
CA MET A 144 -4.20 0.65 12.23
C MET A 144 -3.69 -0.62 12.93
N VAL A 145 -3.95 -0.70 14.23
CA VAL A 145 -3.49 -1.77 15.13
C VAL A 145 -4.66 -2.67 15.56
N CYS A 146 -4.32 -3.86 16.09
CA CYS A 146 -5.26 -4.66 16.85
C CYS A 146 -5.19 -4.30 18.33
N GLU A 147 -6.32 -4.43 19.02
CA GLU A 147 -6.32 -4.27 20.48
C GLU A 147 -5.79 -5.53 21.16
N PRO A 148 -5.15 -5.41 22.35
CA PRO A 148 -4.57 -6.55 23.06
C PRO A 148 -5.59 -7.65 23.40
N ASP A 149 -6.83 -7.24 23.69
CA ASP A 149 -7.89 -8.14 24.17
C ASP A 149 -8.71 -8.74 23.01
N GLU A 150 -8.36 -8.43 21.76
CA GLU A 150 -9.06 -8.95 20.59
C GLU A 150 -8.62 -10.39 20.28
N THR A 151 -9.61 -11.27 20.11
CA THR A 151 -9.42 -12.59 19.51
C THR A 151 -9.63 -12.49 18.00
N ASP A 152 -9.06 -13.45 17.25
CA ASP A 152 -9.18 -13.53 15.79
C ASP A 152 -10.59 -13.97 15.34
#